data_AF-H3BYG7-F1
#
_entry.id   AF-H3BYG7-F1
#
_cell.length_a   1.000
_cell.length_b   1.000
_cell.length_c   1.000
_cell.angle_alpha   90.00
_cell.angle_beta   90.00
_cell.angle_gamma   90.00
#
_symmetry.space_group_name_H-M   'P 1'
#
loop_
_entity.id
_entity.type
_entity.pdbx_description
1 polymer ?
#
loop_
_entity_poly.entity_id
_entity_poly.type
_entity_poly.pdbx_seq_one_letter_code
_entity_poly.pdbx_strand_id
1 'polypeptide(L)'
;MADDQEIMCKLENILEIRNKTVQMQKIKSRLKVEFEALESEEKHLKEYKQEMDLLLQEKMAHVEELRLIHADINVMESTIKQSENDLNKLLETTRRLHDEYKPLKEHVDALRMALGLHRLPNLNEEEEKLSLESVSIHTHPQRSRDKVTLKSRKRSGRRSPTSLPSQNPSPPQLQLLSSSRCHGNKTRGRRPPSDSSLHP
;
A
#
# COMPACT_ATOMS: atom_id res chain seq x y z
N MET A 1 29.54 80.42 33.06
CA MET A 1 29.79 79.38 34.08
C MET A 1 28.63 78.41 34.22
N ALA A 2 27.42 78.83 34.64
CA ALA A 2 26.27 77.91 34.73
C ALA A 2 25.78 77.42 33.35
N ASP A 3 25.68 78.33 32.38
CA ASP A 3 25.29 78.01 31.00
C ASP A 3 26.28 77.05 30.32
N ASP A 4 27.59 77.21 30.58
CA ASP A 4 28.63 76.32 30.02
C ASP A 4 28.51 74.89 30.55
N GLN A 5 28.15 74.74 31.83
CA GLN A 5 27.91 73.43 32.45
C GLN A 5 26.66 72.75 31.89
N GLU A 6 25.59 73.51 31.65
CA GLU A 6 24.37 73.01 31.03
C GLU A 6 24.61 72.57 29.58
N ILE A 7 25.39 73.36 28.82
CA ILE A 7 25.81 73.02 27.46
C ILE A 7 26.62 71.71 27.46
N MET A 8 27.56 71.54 28.39
CA MET A 8 28.36 70.32 28.52
C MET A 8 27.49 69.08 28.79
N CYS A 9 26.54 69.18 29.73
CA CYS A 9 25.61 68.08 30.05
C CYS A 9 24.72 67.70 28.85
N LYS A 10 24.23 68.69 28.08
CA LYS A 10 23.46 68.44 26.84
C LYS A 10 24.30 67.68 25.80
N LEU A 11 25.59 68.01 25.66
CA LEU A 11 26.48 67.33 24.72
C LEU A 11 26.75 65.87 25.13
N GLU A 12 26.92 65.59 26.42
CA GLU A 12 27.06 64.23 26.94
C GLU A 12 25.82 63.38 26.65
N ASN A 13 24.63 63.94 26.88
CA ASN A 13 23.37 63.28 26.54
C ASN A 13 23.26 62.98 25.04
N ILE A 14 23.69 63.91 24.17
CA ILE A 14 23.71 63.69 22.72
C ILE A 14 24.66 62.56 22.33
N LEU A 15 25.84 62.47 22.95
CA LEU A 15 26.79 61.37 22.73
C LEU A 15 26.21 60.03 23.17
N GLU A 16 25.53 59.98 24.31
CA GLU A 16 24.86 58.78 24.79
C GLU A 16 23.72 58.35 23.86
N ILE A 17 22.88 59.29 23.41
CA ILE A 17 21.81 59.06 22.43
C ILE A 17 22.39 58.46 21.15
N ARG A 18 23.49 59.02 20.63
CA ARG A 18 24.16 58.50 19.43
C ARG A 18 24.62 57.05 19.63
N ASN A 19 25.27 56.76 20.76
CA ASN A 19 25.76 55.41 21.06
C ASN A 19 24.62 54.40 21.20
N LYS A 20 23.55 54.76 21.92
CA LYS A 20 22.34 53.92 22.04
C LYS A 20 21.66 53.71 20.68
N THR A 21 21.61 54.75 19.84
CA THR A 21 21.05 54.65 18.48
C THR A 21 21.82 53.64 17.63
N VAL A 22 23.16 53.67 17.66
CA VAL A 22 23.99 52.70 16.93
C VAL A 22 23.77 51.27 17.45
N GLN A 23 23.73 51.07 18.77
CA GLN A 23 23.44 49.76 19.35
C GLN A 23 22.05 49.24 18.97
N MET A 24 21.04 50.11 19.02
CA MET A 24 19.68 49.79 18.61
C MET A 24 19.62 49.37 17.13
N GLN A 25 20.31 50.05 16.22
CA GLN A 25 20.33 49.65 14.81
C GLN A 25 20.98 48.27 14.60
N LYS A 26 22.04 47.94 15.35
CA LYS A 26 22.67 46.61 15.32
C LYS A 26 21.73 45.51 15.82
N ILE A 27 20.96 45.78 16.87
CA ILE A 27 19.97 44.82 17.38
C ILE A 27 18.82 44.67 16.37
N LYS A 28 18.35 45.79 15.81
CA LYS A 28 17.27 45.80 14.80
C LYS A 28 17.64 45.00 13.55
N SER A 29 18.86 45.09 13.05
CA SER A 29 19.29 44.31 11.88
C SER A 29 19.33 42.81 12.17
N ARG A 30 19.86 42.41 13.34
CA ARG A 30 19.86 41.01 13.78
C ARG A 30 18.44 40.47 13.94
N LEU A 31 17.55 41.25 14.54
CA LEU A 31 16.16 40.84 14.74
C LEU A 31 15.44 40.54 13.41
N LYS A 32 15.72 41.31 12.35
CA LYS A 32 15.14 41.05 11.03
C LYS A 32 15.56 39.71 10.45
N VAL A 33 16.85 39.37 10.55
CA VAL A 33 17.38 38.10 10.05
C VAL A 33 16.77 36.92 10.81
N GLU A 34 16.66 37.02 12.14
CA GLU A 34 16.01 35.98 12.95
C GLU A 34 14.52 35.83 12.62
N PHE A 35 13.84 36.93 12.28
CA PHE A 35 12.42 36.89 11.89
C PHE A 35 12.22 36.17 10.55
N GLU A 36 13.05 36.46 9.54
CA GLU A 36 13.03 35.76 8.25
C GLU A 36 13.33 34.26 8.42
N ALA A 37 14.30 33.92 9.28
CA ALA A 37 14.60 32.52 9.62
C ALA A 37 13.41 31.84 10.29
N LEU A 38 12.76 32.51 11.24
CA LEU A 38 11.58 32.01 11.94
C LEU A 38 10.40 31.74 10.98
N GLU A 39 10.11 32.68 10.07
CA GLU A 39 9.05 32.51 9.06
C GLU A 39 9.36 31.31 8.13
N SER A 40 10.62 31.15 7.73
CA SER A 40 11.03 30.02 6.89
C SER A 40 10.87 28.68 7.60
N GLU A 41 11.21 28.61 8.89
CA GLU A 41 11.08 27.41 9.70
C GLU A 41 9.60 27.08 9.96
N GLU A 42 8.75 28.08 10.18
CA GLU A 42 7.31 27.89 10.30
C GLU A 42 6.72 27.28 9.02
N LYS A 43 7.19 27.71 7.85
CA LYS A 43 6.77 27.13 6.56
C LYS A 43 7.19 25.67 6.44
N HIS A 44 8.46 25.34 6.71
CA HIS A 44 8.92 23.95 6.67
C HIS A 44 8.16 23.06 7.65
N LEU A 45 7.89 23.56 8.86
CA LEU A 45 7.11 22.82 9.86
C LEU A 45 5.70 22.46 9.37
N LYS A 46 5.06 23.37 8.61
CA LYS A 46 3.76 23.09 7.98
C LYS A 46 3.87 22.01 6.91
N GLU A 47 4.88 22.10 6.05
CA GLU A 47 5.15 21.12 4.99
C GLU A 47 5.42 19.72 5.58
N TYR A 48 6.23 19.60 6.63
CA TYR A 48 6.51 18.31 7.27
C TYR A 48 5.28 17.69 7.93
N LYS A 49 4.41 18.50 8.52
CA LYS A 49 3.14 18.01 9.09
C LYS A 49 2.21 17.50 7.99
N GLN A 50 2.10 18.25 6.90
CA GLN A 50 1.31 17.83 5.74
C GLN A 50 1.84 16.53 5.13
N GLU A 51 3.16 16.41 4.96
CA GLU A 51 3.79 15.19 4.44
C GLU A 51 3.53 13.99 5.36
N MET A 52 3.60 14.19 6.69
CA MET A 52 3.25 13.16 7.66
C MET A 52 1.80 12.67 7.49
N ASP A 53 0.85 13.59 7.28
CA ASP A 53 -0.56 13.24 7.07
C ASP A 53 -0.76 12.45 5.77
N LEU A 54 -0.07 12.83 4.68
CA LEU A 54 -0.10 12.09 3.41
C LEU A 54 0.45 10.67 3.57
N LEU A 55 1.58 10.50 4.26
CA LEU A 55 2.16 9.18 4.54
C LEU A 55 1.23 8.31 5.40
N LEU A 56 0.53 8.89 6.37
CA LEU A 56 -0.48 8.18 7.16
C LEU A 56 -1.66 7.75 6.31
N GLN A 57 -2.12 8.60 5.37
CA GLN A 57 -3.17 8.26 4.43
C GLN A 57 -2.76 7.12 3.49
N GLU A 58 -1.56 7.17 2.91
CA GLU A 58 -1.04 6.11 2.05
C GLU A 58 -0.93 4.78 2.80
N LYS A 59 -0.43 4.81 4.04
CA LYS A 59 -0.42 3.63 4.91
C LYS A 59 -1.81 3.04 5.11
N MET A 60 -2.85 3.87 5.27
CA MET A 60 -4.24 3.39 5.39
C MET A 60 -4.77 2.82 4.08
N ALA A 61 -4.41 3.39 2.94
CA ALA A 61 -4.75 2.83 1.63
C ALA A 61 -4.19 1.40 1.47
N HIS A 62 -2.92 1.17 1.83
CA HIS A 62 -2.34 -0.18 1.79
C HIS A 62 -3.01 -1.18 2.74
N VAL A 63 -3.46 -0.74 3.92
CA VAL A 63 -4.21 -1.62 4.84
C VAL A 63 -5.52 -2.06 4.20
N GLU A 64 -6.19 -1.17 3.47
CA GLU A 64 -7.45 -1.50 2.77
C GLU A 64 -7.20 -2.42 1.57
N GLU A 65 -6.14 -2.21 0.80
CA GLU A 65 -5.74 -3.15 -0.28
C GLU A 65 -5.51 -4.56 0.26
N LEU A 66 -4.81 -4.69 1.39
CA LEU A 66 -4.62 -5.99 2.05
C LEU A 66 -5.95 -6.62 2.50
N ARG A 67 -6.91 -5.79 2.95
CA ARG A 67 -8.24 -6.26 3.34
C ARG A 67 -9.01 -6.80 2.13
N LEU A 68 -8.93 -6.14 0.99
CA LEU A 68 -9.57 -6.57 -0.26
C LEU A 68 -8.95 -7.88 -0.77
N ILE A 69 -7.62 -7.98 -0.81
CA ILE A 69 -6.92 -9.23 -1.17
C ILE A 69 -7.36 -10.38 -0.26
N HIS A 70 -7.50 -10.13 1.05
CA HIS A 70 -7.99 -11.15 1.97
C HIS A 70 -9.43 -11.60 1.65
N ALA A 71 -10.31 -10.68 1.27
CA ALA A 71 -11.68 -11.01 0.86
C ALA A 71 -11.68 -11.89 -0.41
N ASP A 72 -10.88 -11.54 -1.40
CA ASP A 72 -10.76 -12.29 -2.66
C ASP A 72 -10.22 -13.71 -2.43
N ILE A 73 -9.21 -13.85 -1.56
CA ILE A 73 -8.69 -15.16 -1.14
C ILE A 73 -9.81 -16.01 -0.53
N ASN A 74 -10.60 -15.45 0.38
CA ASN A 74 -11.68 -16.21 1.04
C ASN A 74 -12.76 -16.66 0.04
N VAL A 75 -13.06 -15.85 -0.98
CA VAL A 75 -13.99 -16.22 -2.07
C VAL A 75 -13.42 -17.37 -2.90
N MET A 76 -12.13 -17.30 -3.24
CA MET A 76 -11.45 -18.36 -3.98
C MET A 76 -11.38 -19.68 -3.19
N GLU A 77 -11.04 -19.62 -1.90
CA GLU A 77 -11.05 -20.80 -1.01
C GLU A 77 -12.43 -21.46 -0.94
N SER A 78 -13.48 -20.65 -0.82
CA SER A 78 -14.86 -21.15 -0.80
C SER A 78 -15.26 -21.79 -2.14
N THR A 79 -14.82 -21.21 -3.26
CA THR A 79 -15.09 -21.70 -4.63
C THR A 79 -14.38 -23.03 -4.89
N ILE A 80 -13.13 -23.17 -4.47
CA ILE A 80 -12.37 -24.42 -4.58
C ILE A 80 -13.07 -25.52 -3.78
N LYS A 81 -13.41 -25.24 -2.51
CA LYS A 81 -14.11 -26.21 -1.65
C LYS A 81 -15.44 -26.67 -2.25
N GLN A 82 -16.20 -25.76 -2.85
CA GLN A 82 -17.45 -26.10 -3.53
C GLN A 82 -17.20 -27.00 -4.76
N SER A 83 -16.21 -26.64 -5.58
CA SER A 83 -15.83 -27.42 -6.76
C SER A 83 -15.36 -28.83 -6.41
N GLU A 84 -14.56 -28.98 -5.35
CA GLU A 84 -14.12 -30.28 -4.84
C GLU A 84 -15.31 -31.13 -4.36
N ASN A 85 -16.28 -30.51 -3.69
CA ASN A 85 -17.50 -31.20 -3.27
C ASN A 85 -18.33 -31.68 -4.46
N ASP A 86 -18.47 -30.84 -5.48
CA ASP A 86 -19.23 -31.19 -6.68
C ASP A 86 -18.53 -32.24 -7.53
N LEU A 87 -17.19 -32.18 -7.63
CA LEU A 87 -16.39 -33.24 -8.24
C LEU A 87 -16.62 -34.58 -7.53
N ASN A 88 -16.57 -34.61 -6.19
CA ASN A 88 -16.83 -35.85 -5.43
C ASN A 88 -18.23 -36.42 -5.70
N LYS A 89 -19.27 -35.58 -5.81
CA LYS A 89 -20.62 -36.03 -6.17
C LYS A 89 -20.68 -36.61 -7.58
N LEU A 90 -20.02 -35.96 -8.54
CA LEU A 90 -19.95 -36.45 -9.91
C LEU A 90 -19.26 -37.81 -9.96
N LEU A 91 -18.12 -37.95 -9.28
CA LEU A 91 -17.39 -39.22 -9.20
C LEU A 91 -18.22 -40.34 -8.59
N GLU A 92 -18.93 -40.06 -7.51
CA GLU A 92 -19.82 -41.04 -6.90
C GLU A 92 -20.95 -41.44 -7.85
N THR A 93 -21.54 -40.48 -8.57
CA THR A 93 -22.59 -40.75 -9.57
C THR A 93 -22.06 -41.59 -10.72
N THR A 94 -20.90 -41.23 -11.28
CA THR A 94 -20.26 -41.97 -12.37
C THR A 94 -19.89 -43.39 -11.94
N ARG A 95 -19.36 -43.57 -10.73
CA ARG A 95 -19.07 -44.90 -10.18
C ARG A 95 -20.33 -45.76 -10.08
N ARG A 96 -21.43 -45.22 -9.54
CA ARG A 96 -22.71 -45.94 -9.45
C ARG A 96 -23.24 -46.36 -10.83
N LEU A 97 -23.20 -45.46 -11.82
CA LEU A 97 -23.61 -45.76 -13.19
C LEU A 97 -22.71 -46.81 -13.84
N HIS A 98 -21.41 -46.78 -13.57
CA HIS A 98 -20.46 -47.78 -14.05
C HIS A 98 -20.77 -49.17 -13.47
N ASP A 99 -21.03 -49.23 -12.16
CA ASP A 99 -21.43 -50.45 -11.46
C ASP A 99 -22.76 -51.03 -12.00
N GLU A 100 -23.70 -50.18 -12.44
CA GLU A 100 -24.95 -50.60 -13.11
C GLU A 100 -24.74 -51.02 -14.57
N TYR A 101 -23.88 -50.30 -15.31
CA TYR A 101 -23.61 -50.55 -16.73
C TYR A 101 -22.95 -51.91 -16.96
N LYS A 102 -21.95 -52.26 -16.14
CA LYS A 102 -21.15 -53.47 -16.33
C LYS A 102 -21.98 -54.77 -16.40
N PRO A 103 -22.82 -55.11 -15.41
CA PRO A 103 -23.66 -56.32 -15.48
C PRO A 103 -24.69 -56.24 -16.61
N LEU A 104 -25.22 -55.05 -16.91
CA LEU A 104 -26.16 -54.88 -18.02
C LEU A 104 -25.50 -55.16 -19.38
N LYS A 105 -24.28 -54.63 -19.60
CA LYS A 105 -23.49 -54.91 -20.81
C LYS A 105 -23.21 -56.40 -20.92
N GLU A 106 -22.78 -57.04 -19.85
CA GLU A 106 -22.53 -58.49 -19.81
C GLU A 106 -23.77 -59.29 -20.20
N HIS A 107 -24.95 -58.89 -19.70
CA HIS A 107 -26.22 -59.50 -20.07
C HIS A 107 -26.58 -59.29 -21.55
N VAL A 108 -26.42 -58.07 -22.07
CA VAL A 108 -26.64 -57.77 -23.50
C VAL A 108 -25.69 -58.58 -24.38
N ASP A 109 -24.41 -58.67 -24.02
CA ASP A 109 -23.42 -59.47 -24.75
C ASP A 109 -23.79 -60.96 -24.74
N ALA A 110 -24.30 -61.49 -23.61
CA ALA A 110 -24.79 -62.87 -23.54
C ALA A 110 -25.98 -63.11 -24.50
N LEU A 111 -26.94 -62.19 -24.56
CA LEU A 111 -28.08 -62.25 -25.49
C LEU A 111 -27.62 -62.19 -26.96
N ARG A 112 -26.66 -61.31 -27.28
CA ARG A 112 -26.08 -61.20 -28.63
C ARG A 112 -25.38 -62.49 -29.05
N MET A 113 -24.59 -63.08 -28.15
CA MET A 113 -23.90 -64.34 -28.41
C MET A 113 -24.87 -65.50 -28.64
N ALA A 114 -26.02 -65.54 -27.95
CA ALA A 114 -27.05 -66.56 -28.16
C ALA A 114 -27.66 -66.51 -29.58
N LEU A 115 -27.61 -65.34 -30.24
CA LEU A 115 -28.05 -65.14 -31.63
C LEU A 115 -26.90 -65.24 -32.65
N GLY A 116 -25.69 -65.62 -32.23
CA GLY A 116 -24.51 -65.70 -33.09
C GLY A 116 -23.90 -64.35 -33.47
N LEU A 117 -24.27 -63.26 -32.80
CA LEU A 117 -23.72 -61.92 -33.03
C LEU A 117 -22.45 -61.69 -32.19
N HIS A 118 -21.55 -60.83 -32.68
CA HIS A 118 -20.35 -60.44 -31.93
C HIS A 118 -20.68 -59.51 -30.75
N ARG A 119 -19.82 -59.55 -29.71
CA ARG A 119 -19.90 -58.70 -28.51
C ARG A 119 -19.71 -57.22 -28.85
N LEU A 120 -20.25 -56.36 -27.99
CA LEU A 120 -20.06 -54.92 -28.10
C LEU A 120 -18.67 -54.51 -27.58
N PRO A 121 -18.06 -53.45 -28.15
CA PRO A 121 -16.81 -52.88 -27.66
C PRO A 121 -16.91 -52.46 -26.18
N ASN A 122 -15.80 -52.55 -25.45
CA ASN A 122 -15.71 -52.08 -24.07
C ASN A 122 -15.44 -50.57 -24.00
N LEU A 123 -15.87 -49.94 -22.91
CA LEU A 123 -15.55 -48.55 -22.58
C LEU A 123 -14.17 -48.48 -21.89
N ASN A 124 -13.13 -49.02 -22.51
CA ASN A 124 -11.81 -49.20 -21.88
C ASN A 124 -11.16 -47.88 -21.42
N GLU A 125 -11.32 -46.79 -22.17
CA GLU A 125 -10.71 -45.50 -21.83
C GLU A 125 -11.38 -44.79 -20.64
N GLU A 126 -12.67 -45.08 -20.38
CA GLU A 126 -13.42 -44.46 -19.29
C GLU A 126 -13.24 -45.25 -17.97
N GLU A 127 -13.00 -46.55 -18.05
CA GLU A 127 -12.70 -47.42 -16.90
C GLU A 127 -11.33 -47.12 -16.26
N GLU A 128 -10.30 -46.86 -17.06
CA GLU A 128 -8.96 -46.52 -16.54
C GLU A 128 -8.96 -45.17 -15.81
N LYS A 129 -9.76 -44.21 -16.28
CA LYS A 129 -9.88 -42.87 -15.66
C LYS A 129 -10.50 -42.93 -14.27
N LEU A 130 -11.52 -43.77 -14.06
CA LEU A 130 -12.15 -43.97 -12.75
C LEU A 130 -11.23 -44.63 -11.72
N SER A 131 -10.20 -45.36 -12.17
CA SER A 131 -9.25 -46.06 -11.30
C SER A 131 -8.05 -45.19 -10.87
N LEU A 132 -7.78 -44.08 -11.54
CA LEU A 132 -6.64 -43.18 -11.27
C LEU A 132 -6.92 -42.11 -10.18
N GLU A 133 -8.16 -42.00 -9.71
CA GLU A 133 -8.68 -40.90 -8.89
C GLU A 133 -8.37 -41.00 -7.38
N SER A 134 -7.20 -41.53 -7.02
CA SER A 134 -6.66 -41.42 -5.65
C SER A 134 -5.54 -40.38 -5.52
N VAL A 135 -5.08 -39.82 -6.64
CA VAL A 135 -3.94 -38.89 -6.70
C VAL A 135 -4.42 -37.48 -7.00
N SER A 136 -5.06 -36.82 -6.03
CA SER A 136 -5.06 -35.33 -5.90
C SER A 136 -5.78 -34.84 -4.64
N ILE A 137 -5.68 -35.57 -3.52
CA ILE A 137 -5.75 -34.94 -2.19
C ILE A 137 -4.41 -34.21 -1.98
N HIS A 138 -4.05 -33.30 -2.90
CA HIS A 138 -2.89 -32.46 -2.75
C HIS A 138 -3.26 -31.41 -1.71
N THR A 139 -3.01 -31.79 -0.45
CA THR A 139 -2.32 -30.95 0.54
C THR A 139 -2.17 -29.51 0.08
N HIS A 140 -3.23 -28.72 0.21
CA HIS A 140 -3.03 -27.28 0.29
C HIS A 140 -2.28 -27.09 1.61
N PRO A 141 -1.03 -26.61 1.62
CA PRO A 141 -0.38 -26.34 2.89
C PRO A 141 -1.26 -25.29 3.55
N GLN A 142 -1.82 -25.62 4.73
CA GLN A 142 -2.35 -24.62 5.64
C GLN A 142 -1.25 -23.60 5.80
N ARG A 143 -1.35 -22.47 5.10
CA ARG A 143 -0.45 -21.36 5.29
C ARG A 143 -0.83 -20.83 6.65
N SER A 144 0.00 -21.19 7.61
CA SER A 144 -0.04 -20.79 9.00
C SER A 144 -0.59 -19.38 9.11
N ARG A 145 -1.61 -19.22 9.97
CA ARG A 145 -1.99 -17.90 10.48
C ARG A 145 -0.78 -17.33 11.20
N ASP A 146 0.12 -16.69 10.45
CA ASP A 146 1.18 -15.88 11.03
C ASP A 146 0.48 -14.69 11.65
N LYS A 147 0.17 -14.83 12.94
CA LYS A 147 -0.06 -13.70 13.82
C LYS A 147 1.21 -12.86 13.73
N VAL A 148 1.19 -11.80 12.91
CA VAL A 148 2.18 -10.74 12.97
C VAL A 148 2.04 -10.08 14.34
N THR A 149 2.69 -10.67 15.35
CA THR A 149 2.99 -9.99 16.60
C THR A 149 4.02 -8.91 16.26
N LEU A 150 3.52 -7.70 16.00
CA LEU A 150 4.31 -6.47 16.15
C LEU A 150 4.87 -6.46 17.57
N LYS A 151 6.12 -6.91 17.75
CA LYS A 151 6.87 -6.73 18.99
C LYS A 151 7.07 -5.23 19.18
N SER A 152 6.27 -4.62 20.05
CA SER A 152 6.57 -3.31 20.65
C SER A 152 7.93 -3.36 21.32
N ARG A 153 8.92 -2.73 20.69
CA ARG A 153 10.26 -2.58 21.26
C ARG A 153 10.22 -1.50 22.34
N LYS A 154 9.91 -1.94 23.57
CA LYS A 154 9.98 -1.14 24.80
C LYS A 154 11.45 -0.81 25.08
N ARG A 155 11.89 0.43 24.80
CA ARG A 155 13.17 0.96 25.30
C ARG A 155 12.89 1.78 26.56
N SER A 156 13.14 1.19 27.71
CA SER A 156 13.22 1.89 28.99
C SER A 156 14.65 1.80 29.53
N GLY A 157 15.24 2.95 29.88
CA GLY A 157 16.21 3.02 30.99
C GLY A 157 17.64 3.43 30.67
N ARG A 158 17.90 4.73 30.84
CA ARG A 158 19.05 5.37 31.52
C ARG A 158 20.50 4.95 31.18
N ARG A 159 21.29 5.94 30.77
CA ARG A 159 22.34 6.59 31.60
C ARG A 159 22.86 7.86 30.90
N SER A 160 22.80 8.99 31.60
CA SER A 160 23.57 10.19 31.31
C SER A 160 25.07 9.92 31.58
N PRO A 161 25.98 10.61 30.89
CA PRO A 161 26.73 11.66 31.59
C PRO A 161 26.97 12.94 30.76
N THR A 162 26.88 14.05 31.48
CA THR A 162 27.55 15.36 31.40
C THR A 162 28.40 15.75 30.17
N SER A 163 28.19 17.02 29.77
CA SER A 163 29.06 17.99 29.04
C SER A 163 29.19 17.96 27.51
N LEU A 164 28.78 19.10 26.92
CA LEU A 164 28.90 19.70 25.58
C LEU A 164 30.35 19.74 25.02
N PRO A 165 30.63 19.88 23.70
CA PRO A 165 30.17 21.03 22.88
C PRO A 165 29.80 20.80 21.39
N SER A 166 28.83 21.62 20.97
CA SER A 166 28.62 22.26 19.65
C SER A 166 29.44 21.74 18.45
N GLN A 167 28.80 20.98 17.55
CA GLN A 167 29.05 21.03 16.10
C GLN A 167 27.75 20.69 15.34
N ASN A 168 27.45 21.52 14.34
CA ASN A 168 26.36 21.35 13.38
C ASN A 168 26.34 19.94 12.75
N PRO A 169 25.14 19.40 12.44
CA PRO A 169 25.00 18.46 11.34
C PRO A 169 24.17 19.09 10.21
N SER A 170 24.76 19.04 9.02
CA SER A 170 24.12 19.19 7.72
C SER A 170 22.86 18.31 7.57
N PRO A 171 21.88 18.72 6.74
CA PRO A 171 20.70 17.90 6.50
C PRO A 171 21.09 16.62 5.72
N PRO A 172 20.50 15.46 6.04
CA PRO A 172 20.76 14.24 5.29
C PRO A 172 20.15 14.37 3.88
N GLN A 173 20.97 14.13 2.86
CA GLN A 173 20.51 13.91 1.49
C GLN A 173 19.51 12.77 1.49
N LEU A 174 18.23 13.08 1.23
CA LEU A 174 17.25 12.10 0.81
C LEU A 174 17.72 11.55 -0.53
N GLN A 175 18.27 10.34 -0.50
CA GLN A 175 18.47 9.52 -1.69
C GLN A 175 17.10 9.29 -2.31
N LEU A 176 16.82 10.04 -3.37
CA LEU A 176 15.83 9.71 -4.38
C LEU A 176 16.08 8.27 -4.83
N LEU A 177 15.33 7.33 -4.27
CA LEU A 177 15.18 6.02 -4.86
C LEU A 177 14.31 6.21 -6.10
N SER A 178 15.01 6.28 -7.22
CA SER A 178 14.50 6.13 -8.57
C SER A 178 13.62 4.88 -8.67
N SER A 179 12.30 5.09 -8.76
CA SER A 179 11.37 4.13 -9.35
C SER A 179 10.64 4.79 -10.52
N SER A 180 11.29 4.64 -11.68
CA SER A 180 10.71 4.34 -13.00
C SER A 180 9.25 4.74 -13.30
N ARG A 181 9.15 5.75 -14.18
CA ARG A 181 8.25 5.86 -15.35
C ARG A 181 6.74 5.73 -15.12
N CYS A 182 6.09 6.89 -15.01
CA CYS A 182 4.79 7.09 -15.66
C CYS A 182 4.97 8.14 -16.77
N HIS A 183 5.04 7.69 -18.03
CA HIS A 183 4.98 8.58 -19.18
C HIS A 183 3.54 9.10 -19.30
N GLY A 184 3.36 10.40 -19.05
CA GLY A 184 2.19 11.11 -19.55
C GLY A 184 2.36 11.35 -21.05
N ASN A 185 1.37 10.95 -21.85
CA ASN A 185 1.19 11.48 -23.19
C ASN A 185 -0.02 12.42 -23.22
N LYS A 186 0.28 13.62 -23.70
CA LYS A 186 -0.57 14.81 -23.80
C LYS A 186 -1.52 14.67 -25.00
N THR A 187 -2.79 14.96 -24.77
CA THR A 187 -3.72 15.73 -25.62
C THR A 187 -3.80 15.44 -27.13
N ARG A 188 -4.99 15.02 -27.58
CA ARG A 188 -5.61 15.56 -28.80
C ARG A 188 -7.05 15.95 -28.50
N GLY A 189 -7.38 17.18 -28.85
CA GLY A 189 -8.61 17.85 -28.48
C GLY A 189 -9.87 17.31 -29.16
N ARG A 190 -11.00 17.56 -28.51
CA ARG A 190 -12.28 17.74 -29.19
C ARG A 190 -12.95 19.00 -28.61
N ARG A 191 -13.27 19.92 -29.52
CA ARG A 191 -14.06 21.13 -29.31
C ARG A 191 -15.48 20.76 -28.85
N PRO A 192 -16.16 21.64 -28.09
CA PRO A 192 -17.61 21.58 -27.92
C PRO A 192 -18.30 22.20 -29.15
N PRO A 193 -19.51 21.77 -29.53
CA PRO A 193 -20.38 22.58 -30.37
C PRO A 193 -21.31 23.42 -29.47
N SER A 194 -21.22 24.74 -29.62
CA SER A 194 -22.28 25.67 -29.22
C SER A 194 -23.18 25.94 -30.43
N ASP A 195 -24.45 26.14 -30.11
CA ASP A 195 -25.64 26.40 -30.94
C ASP A 195 -25.50 27.32 -32.15
N SER A 196 -26.43 27.14 -33.12
CA SER A 196 -27.33 28.17 -33.70
C SER A 196 -27.40 28.16 -35.22
N SER A 197 -28.61 27.95 -35.79
CA SER A 197 -29.25 28.68 -36.92
C SER A 197 -30.33 27.81 -37.58
N LEU A 198 -31.63 28.05 -37.36
CA LEU A 198 -32.54 28.98 -38.06
C LEU A 198 -32.86 28.65 -39.54
N HIS A 199 -34.13 28.25 -39.75
CA HIS A 199 -35.06 28.52 -40.89
C HIS A 199 -34.68 28.07 -42.33
N PRO A 200 -35.65 27.88 -43.26
CA PRO A 200 -36.97 28.49 -43.42
C PRO A 200 -38.16 27.59 -43.09
#